data_AF-A0A9P8FQZ1-F1
#
_entry.id   AF-A0A9P8FQZ1-F1
#
_cell.length_a   1.000
_cell.length_b   1.000
_cell.length_c   1.000
_cell.angle_alpha   90.00
_cell.angle_beta   90.00
_cell.angle_gamma   90.00
#
_symmetry.space_group_name_H-M   'P 1'
#
loop_
_entity.id
_entity.type
_entity.pdbx_description
1 polymer ?
#
loop_
_entity_poly.entity_id
_entity_poly.type
_entity_poly.pdbx_seq_one_letter_code
_entity_poly.pdbx_strand_id
1 'polypeptide(L)'
;FYLEVRSFLLDYNSAKRSVPAPRLDLIRETLASAYSLYNAFLAPGSPCELNIDHNLRNALASRMTRAVGEDTEMIASLDEVATLFDQAQTSVFKLMASDSVPKFSRDPKYIRMLENRTNYDQMNAAFSAASVS
;
A
#
# COMPACT_ATOMS: atom_id res chain seq x y z
N PHE A 1 -3.73 -3.50 -3.66
CA PHE A 1 -3.36 -2.08 -3.43
C PHE A 1 -2.70 -1.81 -2.08
N TYR A 2 -3.37 -1.86 -0.92
CA TYR A 2 -2.75 -1.42 0.36
C TYR A 2 -1.40 -2.11 0.65
N LEU A 3 -1.37 -3.45 0.59
CA LEU A 3 -0.15 -4.25 0.80
C LEU A 3 0.91 -3.99 -0.27
N GLU A 4 0.50 -3.87 -1.52
CA GLU A 4 1.36 -3.58 -2.67
C GLU A 4 2.11 -2.24 -2.48
N VAL A 5 1.38 -1.18 -2.13
CA VAL A 5 1.96 0.13 -1.84
C VAL A 5 2.88 0.06 -0.61
N ARG A 6 2.51 -0.73 0.41
CA ARG A 6 3.37 -0.91 1.58
C ARG A 6 4.69 -1.59 1.21
N SER A 7 4.67 -2.61 0.36
CA SER A 7 5.89 -3.25 -0.15
C SER A 7 6.74 -2.25 -0.93
N PHE A 8 6.12 -1.55 -1.88
CA PHE A 8 6.79 -0.52 -2.66
C PHE A 8 7.47 0.56 -1.78
N LEU A 9 6.80 1.03 -0.72
CA LEU A 9 7.39 2.02 0.20
C LEU A 9 8.58 1.44 0.99
N LEU A 10 8.58 0.16 1.32
CA LEU A 10 9.73 -0.50 1.96
C LEU A 10 10.91 -0.62 0.98
N ASP A 11 10.64 -0.98 -0.27
CA ASP A 11 11.65 -1.10 -1.32
C ASP A 11 12.27 0.27 -1.63
N TYR A 12 11.44 1.31 -1.75
CA TYR A 12 11.86 2.70 -1.88
C TYR A 12 12.79 3.15 -0.74
N ASN A 13 12.41 2.88 0.52
CA ASN A 13 13.24 3.23 1.68
C ASN A 13 14.58 2.49 1.66
N SER A 14 14.59 1.23 1.23
CA SER A 14 15.79 0.41 1.09
C SER A 14 16.71 0.94 -0.01
N ALA A 15 16.13 1.37 -1.14
CA ALA A 15 16.85 1.99 -2.25
C ALA A 15 17.57 3.27 -1.81
N LYS A 16 16.88 4.14 -1.04
CA LYS A 16 17.46 5.40 -0.54
C LYS A 16 18.47 5.25 0.58
N ARG A 17 18.36 4.21 1.41
CA ARG A 17 19.29 3.96 2.52
C ARG A 17 20.59 3.27 2.10
N SER A 18 20.75 2.91 0.82
CA SER A 18 22.00 2.33 0.33
C SER A 18 23.15 3.35 0.40
N VAL A 19 24.03 3.18 1.38
CA VAL A 19 25.29 3.92 1.56
C VAL A 19 26.42 3.06 0.94
N PRO A 20 27.37 3.61 0.15
CA PRO A 20 27.74 5.03 0.03
C PRO A 20 27.07 5.84 -1.08
N ALA A 21 26.30 5.21 -1.99
CA ALA A 21 25.58 5.92 -3.05
C ALA A 21 24.26 5.21 -3.39
N PRO A 22 23.21 5.96 -3.77
CA PRO A 22 21.95 5.37 -4.21
C PRO A 22 22.18 4.43 -5.39
N ARG A 23 21.72 3.18 -5.28
CA ARG A 23 21.81 2.22 -6.38
C ARG A 23 20.80 2.58 -7.48
N LEU A 24 21.26 3.28 -8.52
CA LEU A 24 20.44 3.73 -9.65
C LEU A 24 19.61 2.61 -10.29
N ASP A 25 20.16 1.39 -10.38
CA ASP A 25 19.42 0.22 -10.89
C ASP A 25 18.18 -0.10 -10.04
N LEU A 26 18.33 -0.03 -8.71
CA LEU A 26 17.23 -0.29 -7.77
C LEU A 26 16.20 0.86 -7.81
N ILE A 27 16.64 2.10 -8.05
CA ILE A 27 15.74 3.24 -8.24
C ILE A 27 14.91 3.07 -9.50
N ARG A 28 15.54 2.64 -10.61
CA ARG A 28 14.84 2.33 -11.87
C ARG A 28 13.83 1.21 -11.68
N GLU A 29 14.20 0.14 -11.00
CA GLU A 29 13.31 -0.98 -10.69
C GLU A 29 12.14 -0.55 -9.80
N THR A 30 12.42 0.22 -8.75
CA THR A 30 11.39 0.75 -7.84
C THR A 30 10.42 1.67 -8.60
N LEU A 31 10.93 2.52 -9.48
CA LEU A 31 10.10 3.37 -10.32
C LEU A 31 9.24 2.57 -11.32
N ALA A 32 9.78 1.50 -11.92
CA ALA A 32 9.01 0.59 -12.77
C ALA A 32 7.89 -0.13 -11.99
N SER A 33 8.15 -0.48 -10.73
CA SER A 33 7.12 -1.00 -9.81
C SER A 33 6.01 0.03 -9.56
N ALA A 34 6.36 1.31 -9.32
CA ALA A 34 5.39 2.40 -9.20
C ALA A 34 4.48 2.53 -10.46
N TYR A 35 5.05 2.43 -11.65
CA TYR A 35 4.28 2.44 -12.90
C TYR A 35 3.28 1.29 -12.99
N SER A 36 3.71 0.10 -12.58
CA SER A 36 2.86 -1.10 -12.55
C SER A 36 1.68 -0.91 -11.59
N LEU A 37 1.93 -0.35 -10.40
CA LEU A 37 0.89 -0.03 -9.42
C LEU A 37 -0.10 1.01 -9.92
N TYR A 38 0.40 2.07 -10.55
CA TYR A 38 -0.45 3.10 -11.14
C TYR A 38 -1.38 2.49 -12.19
N ASN A 39 -0.84 1.73 -13.15
CA ASN A 39 -1.64 1.11 -14.20
C ASN A 39 -2.67 0.09 -13.67
N ALA A 40 -2.30 -0.66 -12.63
CA ALA A 40 -3.16 -1.69 -12.06
C ALA A 40 -4.31 -1.16 -11.17
N PHE A 41 -4.18 0.03 -10.58
CA PHE A 41 -5.16 0.50 -9.57
C PHE A 41 -5.64 1.94 -9.74
N LEU A 42 -4.95 2.77 -10.53
CA LEU A 42 -5.18 4.22 -10.56
C LEU A 42 -5.35 4.80 -11.98
N ALA A 43 -4.84 4.11 -13.00
CA ALA A 43 -5.06 4.48 -14.37
C ALA A 43 -6.56 4.45 -14.71
N PRO A 44 -7.07 5.41 -15.50
CA PRO A 44 -8.46 5.42 -15.91
C PRO A 44 -8.85 4.12 -16.62
N GLY A 45 -9.96 3.51 -16.21
CA GLY A 45 -10.47 2.27 -16.82
C GLY A 45 -9.73 1.01 -16.38
N SER A 46 -8.86 1.11 -15.36
CA SER A 46 -8.23 -0.05 -14.76
C SER A 46 -9.29 -0.98 -14.12
N PRO A 47 -9.19 -2.31 -14.27
CA PRO A 47 -10.18 -3.25 -13.72
C PRO A 47 -10.29 -3.18 -12.19
N CYS A 48 -9.25 -2.67 -11.52
CA CYS A 48 -9.19 -2.49 -10.07
C CYS A 48 -9.10 -1.00 -9.69
N GLU A 49 -9.67 -0.10 -10.52
CA GLU A 49 -9.61 1.34 -10.30
C GLU A 49 -10.19 1.75 -8.94
N LEU A 50 -9.38 2.48 -8.16
CA LEU A 50 -9.71 2.86 -6.79
C LEU A 50 -10.47 4.19 -6.72
N ASN A 51 -11.38 4.28 -5.75
CA ASN A 51 -12.07 5.52 -5.45
C ASN A 51 -11.25 6.38 -4.47
N ILE A 52 -10.36 7.22 -5.01
CA ILE A 52 -9.57 8.21 -4.26
C ILE A 52 -9.89 9.64 -4.71
N ASP A 53 -9.47 10.63 -3.91
CA ASP A 53 -9.66 12.04 -4.20
C ASP A 53 -9.13 12.44 -5.60
N HIS A 54 -9.87 13.31 -6.27
CA HIS A 54 -9.56 13.71 -7.63
C HIS A 54 -8.21 14.45 -7.73
N ASN A 55 -7.87 15.29 -6.74
CA ASN A 55 -6.60 16.02 -6.75
C ASN A 55 -5.41 15.06 -6.61
N LEU A 56 -5.54 14.06 -5.73
CA LEU A 56 -4.51 13.05 -5.53
C LEU A 56 -4.30 12.20 -6.78
N ARG A 57 -5.38 11.82 -7.46
CA ARG A 57 -5.32 11.12 -8.73
C ARG A 57 -4.60 11.95 -9.80
N ASN A 58 -4.96 13.22 -9.95
CA ASN A 58 -4.36 14.10 -10.95
C ASN A 58 -2.86 14.31 -10.67
N ALA A 59 -2.48 14.44 -9.40
CA ALA A 59 -1.08 14.53 -9.00
C ALA A 59 -0.30 13.26 -9.39
N LEU A 60 -0.85 12.06 -9.12
CA LEU A 60 -0.24 10.79 -9.52
C LEU A 60 -0.13 10.67 -11.05
N ALA A 61 -1.21 10.97 -11.78
CA ALA A 61 -1.20 10.93 -13.24
C ALA A 61 -0.17 11.89 -13.85
N SER A 62 -0.04 13.09 -13.30
CA SER A 62 0.95 14.07 -13.76
C SER A 62 2.39 13.61 -13.50
N ARG A 63 2.65 12.94 -12.36
CA ARG A 63 3.99 12.40 -12.07
C ARG A 63 4.32 11.17 -12.90
N MET A 64 3.36 10.29 -13.15
CA MET A 64 3.57 9.10 -13.98
C MET A 64 3.80 9.45 -15.46
N THR A 65 3.09 10.43 -16.00
CA THR A 65 3.23 10.81 -17.43
C THR A 65 4.40 11.76 -17.71
N ARG A 66 5.08 12.25 -16.67
CA ARG A 66 6.26 13.10 -16.81
C ARG A 66 7.44 12.26 -17.32
N ALA A 67 8.11 12.75 -18.37
CA ALA A 67 9.37 12.19 -18.80
C ALA A 67 10.40 12.36 -17.68
N VAL A 68 11.02 11.26 -17.27
CA VAL A 68 12.09 11.25 -16.27
C VAL A 68 13.42 11.31 -17.02
N GLY A 69 14.17 12.39 -16.82
CA GLY A 69 15.46 12.62 -17.47
C GLY A 69 16.62 12.01 -16.69
N GLU A 70 17.57 12.87 -16.34
CA GLU A 70 18.84 12.53 -15.67
C GLU A 70 18.62 11.85 -14.30
N ASP A 71 19.65 11.17 -13.81
CA ASP A 71 19.57 10.37 -12.58
C ASP A 71 19.07 11.17 -11.36
N THR A 72 19.41 12.46 -11.24
CA THR A 72 18.93 13.33 -10.16
C THR A 72 17.43 13.59 -10.23
N GLU A 73 16.87 13.74 -11.44
CA GLU A 73 15.44 13.95 -11.64
C GLU A 73 14.65 12.67 -11.37
N MET A 74 15.23 11.51 -11.65
CA MET A 74 14.65 10.22 -11.36
C MET A 74 14.46 9.99 -9.86
N ILE A 75 15.47 10.35 -9.06
CA ILE A 75 15.40 10.26 -7.60
C ILE A 75 14.31 11.20 -7.07
N ALA A 76 14.29 12.45 -7.53
CA ALA A 76 13.27 13.42 -7.11
C ALA A 76 11.84 12.98 -7.50
N SER A 77 11.68 12.46 -8.71
CA SER A 77 10.39 11.91 -9.18
C SER A 77 9.94 10.75 -8.29
N LEU A 78 10.84 9.83 -7.96
CA LEU A 78 10.52 8.69 -7.09
C LEU A 78 10.10 9.14 -5.68
N ASP A 79 10.77 10.15 -5.10
CA ASP A 79 10.41 10.70 -3.78
C ASP A 79 8.98 11.27 -3.76
N GLU A 80 8.62 12.02 -4.80
CA GLU A 80 7.29 12.60 -4.94
C GLU A 80 6.23 11.51 -5.14
N VAL A 81 6.52 10.51 -5.98
CA VAL A 81 5.63 9.37 -6.23
C VAL A 81 5.41 8.55 -4.96
N ALA A 82 6.46 8.31 -4.17
CA ALA A 82 6.34 7.63 -2.88
C ALA A 82 5.42 8.40 -1.92
N THR A 83 5.58 9.72 -1.87
CA THR A 83 4.73 10.59 -1.04
C THR A 83 3.26 10.52 -1.47
N LEU A 84 2.98 10.53 -2.78
CA LEU A 84 1.62 10.43 -3.30
C LEU A 84 0.99 9.06 -3.06
N PHE A 85 1.78 7.97 -3.19
CA PHE A 85 1.30 6.63 -2.89
C PHE A 85 0.99 6.44 -1.40
N ASP A 86 1.78 7.01 -0.50
CA ASP A 86 1.51 7.00 0.94
C ASP A 86 0.19 7.71 1.29
N GLN A 87 -0.06 8.88 0.67
CA GLN A 87 -1.34 9.59 0.79
C GLN A 87 -2.51 8.75 0.26
N ALA A 88 -2.32 8.07 -0.88
CA ALA A 88 -3.35 7.21 -1.47
C ALA A 88 -3.64 5.99 -0.60
N GLN A 89 -2.59 5.37 -0.06
CA GLN A 89 -2.72 4.26 0.89
C GLN A 89 -3.50 4.67 2.13
N THR A 90 -3.19 5.84 2.70
CA THR A 90 -3.90 6.40 3.86
C THR A 90 -5.37 6.67 3.56
N SER A 91 -5.67 7.25 2.38
CA SER A 91 -7.04 7.52 1.95
C SER A 91 -7.86 6.24 1.82
N VAL A 92 -7.32 5.22 1.13
CA VAL A 92 -7.97 3.92 0.98
C VAL A 92 -8.15 3.23 2.33
N PHE A 93 -7.15 3.29 3.22
CA PHE A 93 -7.27 2.73 4.56
C PHE A 93 -8.42 3.35 5.34
N LYS A 94 -8.53 4.68 5.34
CA LYS A 94 -9.63 5.41 6.01
C LYS A 94 -10.99 5.06 5.41
N LEU A 95 -11.07 4.93 4.08
CA LEU A 95 -12.29 4.53 3.39
C LEU A 95 -12.72 3.11 3.79
N MET A 96 -11.78 2.16 3.78
CA MET A 96 -12.04 0.79 4.23
C MET A 96 -12.48 0.76 5.70
N ALA A 97 -11.81 1.50 6.58
CA ALA A 97 -12.14 1.57 8.00
C ALA A 97 -13.53 2.18 8.25
N SER A 98 -13.97 3.10 7.40
CA SER A 98 -15.25 3.81 7.57
C SER A 98 -16.44 3.07 6.94
N ASP A 99 -16.21 2.35 5.84
CA ASP A 99 -17.29 1.72 5.07
C ASP A 99 -17.22 0.19 5.07
N SER A 100 -16.13 -0.38 4.57
CA SER A 100 -16.05 -1.83 4.32
C SER A 100 -15.87 -2.65 5.60
N VAL A 101 -15.02 -2.20 6.53
CA VAL A 101 -14.71 -2.91 7.77
C VAL A 101 -15.93 -2.99 8.71
N PRO A 102 -16.67 -1.88 8.98
CA PRO A 102 -17.85 -1.96 9.84
C PRO A 102 -18.95 -2.86 9.25
N LYS A 103 -19.12 -2.84 7.92
CA LYS A 103 -20.05 -3.76 7.22
C LYS A 103 -19.61 -5.20 7.37
N PHE A 104 -18.33 -5.48 7.14
CA PHE A 104 -17.76 -6.82 7.32
C PHE A 104 -17.99 -7.35 8.74
N SER A 105 -17.73 -6.55 9.77
CA SER A 105 -17.90 -6.95 11.17
C SER A 105 -19.36 -7.19 11.58
N ARG A 106 -20.34 -6.63 10.85
CA ARG A 106 -21.77 -6.74 11.16
C ARG A 106 -22.50 -7.78 10.31
N ASP A 107 -21.86 -8.30 9.27
CA ASP A 107 -22.45 -9.31 8.41
C ASP A 107 -22.52 -10.66 9.15
N PRO A 108 -23.71 -11.26 9.30
CA PRO A 108 -23.89 -12.55 10.00
C PRO A 108 -22.99 -13.68 9.47
N LYS A 109 -22.64 -13.67 8.19
CA LYS A 109 -21.75 -14.66 7.58
C LYS A 109 -20.33 -14.56 8.15
N TYR A 110 -19.85 -13.33 8.34
CA TYR A 110 -18.50 -13.06 8.82
C TYR A 110 -18.42 -13.03 10.35
N ILE A 111 -19.52 -12.71 11.05
CA ILE A 111 -19.61 -12.80 12.52
C ILE A 111 -19.23 -14.20 13.00
N ARG A 112 -19.82 -15.27 12.45
CA ARG A 112 -19.48 -16.65 12.85
C ARG A 112 -18.00 -16.99 12.62
N MET A 113 -17.40 -16.48 11.54
CA MET A 113 -15.97 -16.68 11.28
C MET A 113 -15.11 -15.95 12.31
N LEU A 114 -15.49 -14.72 12.67
CA LEU A 114 -14.80 -13.91 13.67
C LEU A 114 -14.95 -14.50 15.09
N GLU A 115 -16.15 -14.96 15.46
CA GLU A 115 -16.42 -15.64 16.73
C GLU A 115 -15.63 -16.93 16.86
N ASN A 116 -15.65 -17.77 15.82
CA ASN A 116 -14.87 -19.00 15.80
C ASN A 116 -13.38 -18.69 16.00
N ARG A 117 -12.84 -17.69 15.28
CA ARG A 117 -11.42 -17.35 15.39
C ARG A 117 -11.05 -16.76 16.75
N THR A 118 -11.91 -15.91 17.30
CA THR A 118 -11.73 -15.35 18.66
C THR A 118 -11.76 -16.46 19.72
N ASN A 119 -12.65 -17.43 19.56
CA ASN A 119 -12.73 -18.60 20.44
C ASN A 119 -11.48 -19.49 20.32
N TYR A 120 -11.00 -19.74 19.10
CA TYR A 120 -9.72 -20.44 18.87
C TYR A 120 -8.54 -19.70 19.52
N ASP A 121 -8.44 -18.38 19.37
CA ASP A 121 -7.37 -17.59 19.97
C ASP A 121 -7.46 -17.59 21.51
N GLN A 122 -8.67 -17.53 22.08
CA GLN A 122 -8.88 -17.68 23.53
C GLN A 122 -8.52 -19.07 24.05
N MET A 123 -8.92 -20.14 23.35
CA MET A 123 -8.51 -21.50 23.71
C MET A 123 -7.00 -21.67 23.64
N ASN A 124 -6.36 -21.12 22.60
CA ASN A 124 -4.92 -21.21 22.44
C ASN A 124 -4.16 -20.43 23.53
N ALA A 125 -4.67 -19.26 23.92
CA ALA A 125 -4.13 -18.47 25.04
C ALA A 125 -4.34 -19.19 26.37
N ALA A 126 -5.51 -19.77 26.62
CA ALA A 126 -5.81 -20.53 27.84
C ALA A 126 -4.94 -21.80 27.94
N PHE A 127 -4.75 -22.51 26.83
CA PHE A 127 -3.87 -23.68 26.77
C PHE A 127 -2.40 -23.32 27.01
N SER A 128 -1.94 -22.22 26.44
CA SER A 128 -0.57 -21.71 26.66
C SER A 128 -0.37 -21.28 28.11
N ALA A 129 -1.36 -20.66 28.75
CA ALA A 129 -1.31 -20.28 30.16
C ALA A 129 -1.32 -21.50 31.10
N ALA A 130 -2.11 -22.53 30.78
CA ALA A 130 -2.19 -23.77 31.55
C ALA A 130 -0.95 -24.66 31.42
N SER A 131 -0.16 -24.52 30.35
CA SER A 131 1.07 -25.31 30.12
C SER A 131 2.33 -24.70 30.77
N VAL A 132 2.22 -23.48 31.31
CA VAL A 132 3.32 -22.74 31.96
C VAL A 132 3.20 -22.80 33.50
N SER A 133 2.19 -23.48 34.03
CA SER A 133 2.00 -23.76 35.47
C SER A 133 2.29 -25.23 35.78
#